data_AF-A0A136Q016-F1
#
_entry.id   AF-A0A136Q016-F1
#
_cell.length_a   1.000
_cell.length_b   1.000
_cell.length_c   1.000
_cell.angle_alpha   90.00
_cell.angle_beta   90.00
_cell.angle_gamma   90.00
#
_symmetry.space_group_name_H-M   'P 1'
#
loop_
_entity.id
_entity.type
_entity.pdbx_description
1 polymer ?
#
loop_
_entity_poly.entity_id
_entity_poly.type
_entity_poly.pdbx_seq_one_letter_code
_entity_poly.pdbx_strand_id
1 'polypeptide(L)'
;MNKVGAHYGFWETEWSGGADHFIKSAKRAAALGFDALELAGFAFYDMGRQEMDQLRAASEEIGIELSYSVSLPLEYDISSSDNSVRKNGIAYVKALLENVGYMGGKLFSGITYGAWHGQIEDTKEAHWDRAVQSVREIVKLAEDYGITYGFEMVNRFENFLINDHREAIRFAQEVGSLNGKVLLDTFHMNIEEDDMARAILETGAWLGHFHVGENNRRPPGMGNAINWDNVFKALHTIGYDGWIVMEPYVMPGGQVGKDIGIFREILPDLNLDSEAKAALGFVRKEMNKFAAAKQDGK
;
A
#
# COMPACT_ATOMS: atom_id res chain seq x y z
N MET A 1 13.45 -1.86 13.97
CA MET A 1 13.45 -2.87 12.88
C MET A 1 12.16 -2.65 12.13
N ASN A 2 12.19 -2.62 10.79
CA ASN A 2 10.97 -2.43 10.00
C ASN A 2 9.94 -3.49 10.37
N LYS A 3 8.66 -3.12 10.30
CA LYS A 3 7.54 -4.02 10.47
C LYS A 3 7.31 -4.75 9.14
N VAL A 4 7.18 -6.08 9.18
CA VAL A 4 6.86 -6.86 7.99
C VAL A 4 5.39 -7.24 8.04
N GLY A 5 4.61 -6.78 7.07
CA GLY A 5 3.19 -7.06 6.96
C GLY A 5 2.82 -7.88 5.74
N ALA A 6 1.53 -8.21 5.65
CA ALA A 6 0.94 -8.83 4.48
C ALA A 6 -0.40 -8.17 4.17
N HIS A 7 -0.71 -8.01 2.88
CA HIS A 7 -2.02 -7.60 2.44
C HIS A 7 -3.01 -8.76 2.60
N TYR A 8 -4.16 -8.52 3.25
CA TYR A 8 -5.13 -9.58 3.55
C TYR A 8 -5.70 -10.25 2.29
N GLY A 9 -5.74 -9.53 1.17
CA GLY A 9 -6.18 -10.03 -0.15
C GLY A 9 -5.34 -11.20 -0.69
N PHE A 10 -4.19 -11.50 -0.08
CA PHE A 10 -3.48 -12.76 -0.36
C PHE A 10 -4.30 -13.99 0.06
N TRP A 11 -5.12 -13.89 1.11
CA TRP A 11 -5.91 -14.99 1.65
C TRP A 11 -7.39 -14.96 1.28
N GLU A 12 -7.87 -13.85 0.73
CA GLU A 12 -9.30 -13.58 0.53
C GLU A 12 -9.56 -13.25 -0.94
N THR A 13 -10.74 -13.65 -1.44
CA THR A 13 -11.14 -13.42 -2.85
C THR A 13 -12.11 -12.26 -3.02
N GLU A 14 -12.57 -11.67 -1.92
CA GLU A 14 -13.47 -10.53 -1.88
C GLU A 14 -12.83 -9.40 -1.08
N TRP A 15 -13.05 -8.16 -1.51
CA TRP A 15 -12.45 -7.02 -0.81
C TRP A 15 -13.20 -6.61 0.46
N SER A 16 -14.52 -6.74 0.47
CA SER A 16 -15.34 -6.28 1.59
C SER A 16 -15.76 -7.41 2.51
N GLY A 17 -15.87 -7.08 3.80
CA GLY A 17 -16.37 -7.96 4.84
C GLY A 17 -16.64 -7.16 6.11
N GLY A 18 -17.39 -7.76 7.05
CA GLY A 18 -17.57 -7.19 8.39
C GLY A 18 -16.34 -7.39 9.27
N ALA A 19 -16.41 -6.94 10.53
CA ALA A 19 -15.29 -7.08 11.47
C ALA A 19 -14.74 -8.51 11.56
N ASP A 20 -15.62 -9.52 11.64
CA ASP A 20 -15.21 -10.94 11.74
C ASP A 20 -14.33 -11.41 10.58
N HIS A 21 -14.58 -10.90 9.38
CA HIS A 21 -13.78 -11.22 8.19
C HIS A 21 -12.34 -10.70 8.35
N PHE A 22 -12.17 -9.44 8.74
CA PHE A 22 -10.84 -8.86 8.94
C PHE A 22 -10.13 -9.43 10.18
N ILE A 23 -10.86 -9.70 11.26
CA ILE A 23 -10.32 -10.33 12.48
C ILE A 23 -9.75 -11.72 12.17
N LYS A 24 -10.44 -12.51 11.33
CA LYS A 24 -9.96 -13.83 10.89
C LYS A 24 -8.61 -13.71 10.17
N SER A 25 -8.48 -12.78 9.23
CA SER A 25 -7.24 -12.52 8.50
C SER A 25 -6.13 -12.00 9.42
N ALA A 26 -6.46 -11.14 10.39
CA ALA A 26 -5.52 -10.61 11.37
C ALA A 26 -4.96 -11.73 12.28
N LYS A 27 -5.83 -12.60 12.79
CA LYS A 27 -5.42 -13.79 13.57
C LYS A 27 -4.53 -14.71 12.75
N ARG A 28 -4.85 -14.90 11.47
CA ARG A 28 -4.04 -15.71 10.55
C ARG A 28 -2.65 -15.15 10.35
N ALA A 29 -2.54 -13.85 10.03
CA ALA A 29 -1.26 -13.18 9.84
C ALA A 29 -0.41 -13.18 11.14
N ALA A 30 -1.03 -12.88 12.29
CA ALA A 30 -0.34 -12.93 13.58
C ALA A 30 0.20 -14.33 13.90
N ALA A 31 -0.59 -15.39 13.65
CA ALA A 31 -0.17 -16.78 13.88
C ALA A 31 1.01 -17.21 12.98
N LEU A 32 1.14 -16.62 11.79
CA LEU A 32 2.29 -16.84 10.90
C LEU A 32 3.52 -16.00 11.28
N GLY A 33 3.34 -14.99 12.13
CA GLY A 33 4.39 -14.16 12.69
C GLY A 33 4.60 -12.82 11.99
N PHE A 34 3.62 -12.34 11.23
CA PHE A 34 3.63 -10.97 10.67
C PHE A 34 3.45 -9.93 11.78
N ASP A 35 4.03 -8.75 11.55
CA ASP A 35 3.95 -7.62 12.47
C ASP A 35 2.76 -6.70 12.16
N ALA A 36 2.26 -6.77 10.92
CA ALA A 36 1.13 -5.96 10.46
C ALA A 36 0.24 -6.71 9.46
N LEU A 37 -1.03 -6.31 9.39
CA LEU A 37 -1.95 -6.69 8.32
C LEU A 37 -2.42 -5.43 7.61
N GLU A 38 -2.29 -5.42 6.29
CA GLU A 38 -2.86 -4.34 5.49
C GLU A 38 -4.26 -4.71 5.02
N LEU A 39 -5.18 -3.75 5.13
CA LEU A 39 -6.60 -3.90 4.85
C LEU A 39 -7.04 -2.96 3.73
N ALA A 40 -8.09 -3.35 3.00
CA ALA A 40 -8.72 -2.47 2.01
C ALA A 40 -9.44 -1.31 2.72
N GLY A 41 -8.90 -0.10 2.58
CA GLY A 41 -9.36 1.12 3.24
C GLY A 41 -10.81 1.46 2.93
N PHE A 42 -11.29 1.19 1.71
CA PHE A 42 -12.68 1.48 1.33
C PHE A 42 -13.72 0.69 2.13
N ALA A 43 -13.36 -0.47 2.70
CA ALA A 43 -14.27 -1.26 3.54
C ALA A 43 -14.70 -0.51 4.81
N PHE A 44 -13.96 0.53 5.20
CA PHE A 44 -14.22 1.32 6.39
C PHE A 44 -15.11 2.53 6.14
N TYR A 45 -15.59 2.75 4.91
CA TYR A 45 -16.52 3.86 4.64
C TYR A 45 -17.85 3.66 5.36
N ASP A 46 -18.42 2.46 5.23
CA ASP A 46 -19.73 2.10 5.79
C ASP A 46 -19.66 1.22 7.05
N MET A 47 -18.45 0.89 7.53
CA MET A 47 -18.29 0.04 8.72
C MET A 47 -18.81 0.73 9.98
N GLY A 48 -19.62 0.03 10.78
CA GLY A 48 -20.14 0.57 12.02
C GLY A 48 -19.07 0.74 13.11
N ARG A 49 -19.25 1.71 14.02
CA ARG A 49 -18.33 1.94 15.16
C ARG A 49 -18.12 0.68 16.01
N GLN A 50 -19.18 -0.10 16.24
CA GLN A 50 -19.09 -1.35 16.99
C GLN A 50 -18.16 -2.38 16.31
N GLU A 51 -18.23 -2.48 14.98
CA GLU A 51 -17.36 -3.38 14.20
C GLU A 51 -15.90 -2.88 14.21
N MET A 52 -15.69 -1.57 14.05
CA MET A 52 -14.37 -0.95 14.19
C MET A 52 -13.76 -1.20 15.57
N ASP A 53 -14.54 -1.04 16.65
CA ASP A 53 -14.09 -1.29 18.03
C ASP A 53 -13.71 -2.77 18.22
N GLN A 54 -14.50 -3.69 17.67
CA GLN A 54 -14.21 -5.13 17.71
C GLN A 54 -12.91 -5.48 16.98
N LEU A 55 -12.74 -4.97 15.76
CA LEU A 55 -11.53 -5.20 14.96
C LEU A 55 -10.29 -4.64 15.65
N ARG A 56 -10.38 -3.40 16.15
CA ARG A 56 -9.30 -2.75 16.88
C ARG A 56 -8.91 -3.55 18.13
N ALA A 57 -9.88 -3.88 18.99
CA ALA A 57 -9.62 -4.63 20.22
C ALA A 57 -9.00 -6.00 19.92
N ALA A 58 -9.50 -6.72 18.92
CA ALA A 58 -8.96 -8.01 18.52
C ALA A 58 -7.52 -7.90 17.98
N SER A 59 -7.20 -6.85 17.23
CA SER A 59 -5.87 -6.61 16.66
C SER A 59 -4.85 -6.24 17.75
N GLU A 60 -5.26 -5.40 18.72
CA GLU A 60 -4.48 -5.08 19.91
C GLU A 60 -4.20 -6.32 20.77
N GLU A 61 -5.21 -7.18 20.99
CA GLU A 61 -5.09 -8.41 21.78
C GLU A 61 -4.07 -9.40 21.19
N ILE A 62 -4.06 -9.55 19.86
CA ILE A 62 -3.13 -10.45 19.16
C ILE A 62 -1.78 -9.78 18.81
N GLY A 63 -1.65 -8.48 19.06
CA GLY A 63 -0.41 -7.72 18.87
C GLY A 63 -0.03 -7.45 17.42
N ILE A 64 -1.01 -7.32 16.51
CA ILE A 64 -0.77 -6.99 15.09
C ILE A 64 -1.15 -5.54 14.79
N GLU A 65 -0.32 -4.82 14.04
CA GLU A 65 -0.64 -3.46 13.59
C GLU A 65 -1.49 -3.49 12.31
N LEU A 66 -2.39 -2.52 12.15
CA LEU A 66 -3.20 -2.39 10.95
C LEU A 66 -2.71 -1.23 10.09
N SER A 67 -2.51 -1.48 8.80
CA SER A 67 -2.37 -0.45 7.76
C SER A 67 -3.53 -0.53 6.78
N TYR A 68 -3.73 0.54 6.00
CA TYR A 68 -4.90 0.68 5.13
C TYR A 68 -4.46 1.11 3.73
N SER A 69 -4.73 0.28 2.73
CA SER A 69 -4.50 0.61 1.32
C SER A 69 -5.83 0.87 0.62
N VAL A 70 -5.93 1.93 -0.18
CA VAL A 70 -7.13 2.31 -0.92
C VAL A 70 -6.78 2.76 -2.33
N SER A 71 -7.62 2.35 -3.27
CA SER A 71 -7.65 2.93 -4.62
C SER A 71 -9.05 3.49 -4.84
N LEU A 72 -9.14 4.74 -5.30
CA LEU A 72 -10.43 5.44 -5.34
C LEU A 72 -11.31 4.91 -6.49
N PRO A 73 -12.62 4.68 -6.26
CA PRO A 73 -13.58 4.45 -7.32
C PRO A 73 -13.71 5.67 -8.27
N LEU A 74 -14.17 5.44 -9.50
CA LEU A 74 -14.31 6.49 -10.53
C LEU A 74 -15.23 7.63 -10.08
N GLU A 75 -16.32 7.33 -9.36
CA GLU A 75 -17.25 8.32 -8.83
C GLU A 75 -16.67 9.21 -7.71
N TYR A 76 -15.49 8.87 -7.21
CA TYR A 76 -14.75 9.57 -6.17
C TYR A 76 -13.38 10.06 -6.66
N ASP A 77 -13.18 10.19 -7.98
CA ASP A 77 -11.93 10.68 -8.54
C ASP A 77 -11.65 12.14 -8.15
N ILE A 78 -10.74 12.33 -7.21
CA ILE A 78 -10.34 13.66 -6.72
C ILE A 78 -9.51 14.46 -7.73
N SER A 79 -9.14 13.86 -8.87
CA SER A 79 -8.45 14.50 -9.99
C SER A 79 -9.38 14.87 -11.16
N SER A 80 -10.63 14.40 -11.17
CA SER A 80 -11.58 14.57 -12.28
C SER A 80 -11.79 16.05 -12.65
N SER A 81 -12.12 16.36 -13.89
CA SER A 81 -12.53 17.71 -14.32
C SER A 81 -13.93 18.09 -13.80
N ASP A 82 -14.78 17.12 -13.43
CA ASP A 82 -16.07 17.37 -12.78
C ASP A 82 -15.89 17.76 -11.30
N ASN A 83 -16.30 18.99 -10.97
CA ASN A 83 -16.19 19.52 -9.62
C ASN A 83 -17.04 18.78 -8.59
N SER A 84 -18.15 18.17 -9.01
CA SER A 84 -19.02 17.40 -8.12
C SER A 84 -18.37 16.08 -7.75
N VAL A 85 -17.79 15.37 -8.73
CA VAL A 85 -17.00 14.15 -8.53
C VAL A 85 -15.85 14.42 -7.58
N ARG A 86 -15.05 15.47 -7.83
CA ARG A 86 -13.94 15.84 -6.94
C ARG A 86 -14.38 16.13 -5.51
N LYS A 87 -15.43 16.94 -5.33
CA LYS A 87 -15.94 17.29 -3.98
C LYS A 87 -16.42 16.06 -3.23
N ASN A 88 -17.13 15.16 -3.91
CA ASN A 88 -17.57 13.90 -3.33
C ASN A 88 -16.38 13.01 -2.97
N GLY A 89 -15.36 12.93 -3.84
CA GLY A 89 -14.14 12.18 -3.57
C GLY A 89 -13.35 12.71 -2.38
N ILE A 90 -13.20 14.03 -2.25
CA ILE A 90 -12.55 14.65 -1.09
C ILE A 90 -13.32 14.31 0.20
N ALA A 91 -14.65 14.42 0.18
CA ALA A 91 -15.48 14.08 1.34
C ALA A 91 -15.38 12.58 1.69
N TYR A 92 -15.39 11.72 0.68
CA TYR A 92 -15.24 10.27 0.81
C TYR A 92 -13.91 9.90 1.48
N VAL A 93 -12.79 10.42 0.97
CA VAL A 93 -11.46 10.16 1.55
C VAL A 93 -11.33 10.70 2.96
N LYS A 94 -11.91 11.88 3.26
CA LYS A 94 -11.91 12.41 4.63
C LYS A 94 -12.67 11.50 5.59
N ALA A 95 -13.85 11.00 5.20
CA ALA A 95 -14.61 10.06 6.02
C ALA A 95 -13.83 8.75 6.28
N LEU A 96 -13.11 8.24 5.27
CA LEU A 96 -12.21 7.10 5.44
C LEU A 96 -11.09 7.41 6.45
N LEU A 97 -10.42 8.56 6.32
CA LEU A 97 -9.37 8.98 7.25
C LEU A 97 -9.90 9.16 8.68
N GLU A 98 -11.10 9.70 8.87
CA GLU A 98 -11.73 9.80 10.19
C GLU A 98 -11.95 8.42 10.81
N ASN A 99 -12.39 7.43 10.03
CA ASN A 99 -12.60 6.07 10.50
C ASN A 99 -11.28 5.34 10.78
N VAL A 100 -10.28 5.52 9.93
CA VAL A 100 -8.91 5.01 10.16
C VAL A 100 -8.30 5.65 11.40
N GLY A 101 -8.43 6.96 11.56
CA GLY A 101 -7.97 7.71 12.74
C GLY A 101 -8.69 7.30 14.02
N TYR A 102 -10.01 7.05 13.96
CA TYR A 102 -10.79 6.51 15.08
C TYR A 102 -10.28 5.15 15.56
N MET A 103 -9.87 4.29 14.63
CA MET A 103 -9.26 2.99 14.94
C MET A 103 -7.80 3.11 15.42
N GLY A 104 -7.20 4.31 15.41
CA GLY A 104 -5.80 4.52 15.75
C GLY A 104 -4.82 4.10 14.64
N GLY A 105 -5.28 4.04 13.39
CA GLY A 105 -4.45 3.76 12.23
C GLY A 105 -3.34 4.79 12.06
N LYS A 106 -2.19 4.35 11.53
CA LYS A 106 -1.00 5.21 11.35
C LYS A 106 -0.61 5.40 9.88
N LEU A 107 -1.19 4.61 8.99
CA LEU A 107 -0.81 4.57 7.57
C LEU A 107 -2.06 4.36 6.73
N PHE A 108 -2.27 5.27 5.79
CA PHE A 108 -3.32 5.24 4.78
C PHE A 108 -2.70 5.53 3.42
N SER A 109 -2.65 4.54 2.52
CA SER A 109 -1.88 4.63 1.27
C SER A 109 -2.64 4.03 0.08
N GLY A 110 -2.00 4.00 -1.09
CA GLY A 110 -2.54 3.46 -2.33
C GLY A 110 -2.67 4.54 -3.42
N ILE A 111 -3.58 4.35 -4.38
CA ILE A 111 -3.93 5.36 -5.39
C ILE A 111 -4.85 6.40 -4.75
N THR A 112 -4.28 7.20 -3.86
CA THR A 112 -4.97 8.19 -3.01
C THR A 112 -5.08 9.57 -3.64
N TYR A 113 -4.52 9.73 -4.84
CA TYR A 113 -4.44 10.98 -5.60
C TYR A 113 -5.37 11.02 -6.84
N GLY A 114 -6.10 9.94 -7.10
CA GLY A 114 -7.03 9.82 -8.23
C GLY A 114 -7.71 8.46 -8.25
N ALA A 115 -8.56 8.21 -9.24
CA ALA A 115 -9.25 6.91 -9.34
C ALA A 115 -8.39 5.79 -9.94
N TRP A 116 -8.61 4.56 -9.47
CA TRP A 116 -8.06 3.38 -10.12
C TRP A 116 -8.70 3.19 -11.49
N HIS A 117 -7.87 2.97 -12.52
CA HIS A 117 -8.27 2.96 -13.92
C HIS A 117 -8.96 4.27 -14.37
N GLY A 118 -8.67 5.38 -13.68
CA GLY A 118 -9.10 6.72 -14.08
C GLY A 118 -8.68 7.04 -15.52
N GLN A 119 -9.45 7.88 -16.18
CA GLN A 119 -9.22 8.26 -17.57
C GLN A 119 -8.85 9.74 -17.64
N ILE A 120 -8.03 10.11 -18.64
CA ILE A 120 -7.71 11.51 -18.91
C ILE A 120 -8.89 12.13 -19.65
N GLU A 121 -9.63 12.98 -18.95
CA GLU A 121 -10.77 13.72 -19.51
C GLU A 121 -10.31 14.96 -20.28
N ASP A 122 -9.23 15.59 -19.82
CA ASP A 122 -8.59 16.75 -20.44
C ASP A 122 -7.08 16.54 -20.69
N THR A 123 -6.21 16.90 -19.76
CA THR A 123 -4.75 16.67 -19.86
C THR A 123 -4.23 16.11 -18.54
N LYS A 124 -3.15 15.31 -18.60
CA LYS A 124 -2.49 14.79 -17.40
C LYS A 124 -2.14 15.91 -16.40
N GLU A 125 -1.62 17.04 -16.88
CA GLU A 125 -1.24 18.17 -16.03
C GLU A 125 -2.47 18.84 -15.37
N ALA A 126 -3.60 18.92 -16.07
CA ALA A 126 -4.83 19.47 -15.48
C ALA A 126 -5.40 18.54 -14.38
N HIS A 127 -5.35 17.22 -14.57
CA HIS A 127 -5.66 16.25 -13.51
C HIS A 127 -4.65 16.34 -12.35
N TRP A 128 -3.36 16.51 -12.65
CA TRP A 128 -2.28 16.66 -11.67
C TRP A 128 -2.54 17.86 -10.76
N ASP A 129 -2.79 19.04 -11.33
CA ASP A 129 -3.07 20.26 -10.57
C ASP A 129 -4.25 20.09 -9.62
N ARG A 130 -5.32 19.43 -10.10
CA ARG A 130 -6.51 19.14 -9.29
C ARG A 130 -6.22 18.13 -8.19
N ALA A 131 -5.48 17.06 -8.50
CA ALA A 131 -5.06 16.05 -7.54
C ALA A 131 -4.23 16.67 -6.41
N VAL A 132 -3.23 17.50 -6.73
CA VAL A 132 -2.40 18.21 -5.74
C VAL A 132 -3.27 19.12 -4.85
N GLN A 133 -4.22 19.85 -5.43
CA GLN A 133 -5.14 20.72 -4.66
C GLN A 133 -6.04 19.90 -3.72
N SER A 134 -6.66 18.85 -4.22
CA SER A 134 -7.53 17.95 -3.45
C SER A 134 -6.75 17.28 -2.30
N VAL A 135 -5.57 16.74 -2.60
CA VAL A 135 -4.72 16.06 -1.61
C VAL A 135 -4.22 17.05 -0.55
N ARG A 136 -3.84 18.29 -0.91
CA ARG A 136 -3.48 19.32 0.09
C ARG A 136 -4.60 19.62 1.07
N GLU A 137 -5.86 19.48 0.65
CA GLU A 137 -7.00 19.63 1.54
C GLU A 137 -7.17 18.41 2.46
N ILE A 138 -7.03 17.21 1.90
CA ILE A 138 -7.20 15.93 2.60
C ILE A 138 -6.08 15.69 3.61
N VAL A 139 -4.82 15.93 3.23
CA VAL A 139 -3.64 15.58 4.02
C VAL A 139 -3.58 16.32 5.37
N LYS A 140 -4.21 17.50 5.48
CA LYS A 140 -4.35 18.20 6.76
C LYS A 140 -5.09 17.37 7.81
N LEU A 141 -6.11 16.63 7.38
CA LEU A 141 -6.83 15.73 8.28
C LEU A 141 -5.97 14.53 8.67
N ALA A 142 -5.16 14.02 7.73
CA ALA A 142 -4.19 12.98 8.05
C ALA A 142 -3.14 13.49 9.06
N GLU A 143 -2.69 14.74 8.96
CA GLU A 143 -1.81 15.41 9.94
C GLU A 143 -2.46 15.46 11.34
N ASP A 144 -3.73 15.88 11.42
CA ASP A 144 -4.48 15.98 12.69
C ASP A 144 -4.58 14.61 13.41
N TYR A 145 -4.70 13.52 12.65
CA TYR A 145 -4.71 12.15 13.19
C TYR A 145 -3.31 11.52 13.35
N GLY A 146 -2.25 12.18 12.88
CA GLY A 146 -0.90 11.60 12.86
C GLY A 146 -0.76 10.42 11.88
N ILE A 147 -1.58 10.37 10.83
CA ILE A 147 -1.58 9.35 9.79
C ILE A 147 -0.58 9.73 8.70
N THR A 148 0.25 8.78 8.28
CA THR A 148 1.01 8.89 7.03
C THR A 148 0.07 8.66 5.85
N TYR A 149 0.00 9.64 4.94
CA TYR A 149 -0.82 9.60 3.73
C TYR A 149 0.06 9.24 2.53
N GLY A 150 -0.05 7.99 2.06
CA GLY A 150 0.82 7.41 1.04
C GLY A 150 0.29 7.59 -0.38
N PHE A 151 1.14 8.09 -1.27
CA PHE A 151 0.91 8.15 -2.73
C PHE A 151 1.63 6.97 -3.38
N GLU A 152 0.89 5.94 -3.76
CA GLU A 152 1.46 4.78 -4.45
C GLU A 152 1.85 5.12 -5.87
N MET A 153 3.09 4.81 -6.24
CA MET A 153 3.50 4.81 -7.64
C MET A 153 3.04 3.50 -8.29
N VAL A 154 2.11 3.59 -9.25
CA VAL A 154 1.56 2.42 -9.95
C VAL A 154 1.96 2.37 -11.42
N ASN A 155 1.80 1.20 -12.04
CA ASN A 155 2.03 1.05 -13.47
C ASN A 155 0.97 1.81 -14.31
N ARG A 156 1.30 2.07 -15.57
CA ARG A 156 0.46 2.82 -16.54
C ARG A 156 -0.93 2.22 -16.81
N PHE A 157 -1.17 0.96 -16.45
CA PHE A 157 -2.46 0.29 -16.65
C PHE A 157 -3.42 0.54 -15.50
N GLU A 158 -2.90 0.95 -14.34
CA GLU A 158 -3.66 1.11 -13.11
C GLU A 158 -3.95 2.59 -12.80
N ASN A 159 -3.04 3.50 -13.14
CA ASN A 159 -3.30 4.93 -13.13
C ASN A 159 -2.34 5.68 -14.07
N PHE A 160 -2.70 6.87 -14.53
CA PHE A 160 -1.90 7.67 -15.48
C PHE A 160 -1.11 8.82 -14.83
N LEU A 161 -1.37 9.18 -13.57
CA LEU A 161 -0.82 10.37 -12.92
C LEU A 161 0.61 10.17 -12.40
N ILE A 162 0.86 9.08 -11.66
CA ILE A 162 2.13 8.82 -10.98
C ILE A 162 2.62 7.44 -11.38
N ASN A 163 3.58 7.38 -12.31
CA ASN A 163 4.07 6.12 -12.87
C ASN A 163 5.55 5.84 -12.64
N ASP A 164 6.36 6.83 -12.26
CA ASP A 164 7.74 6.63 -11.83
C ASP A 164 8.02 7.36 -10.51
N HIS A 165 9.15 7.02 -9.88
CA HIS A 165 9.60 7.65 -8.64
C HIS A 165 9.76 9.16 -8.76
N ARG A 166 10.09 9.69 -9.94
CA ARG A 166 10.31 11.12 -10.16
C ARG A 166 9.00 11.87 -10.09
N GLU A 167 7.96 11.33 -10.71
CA GLU A 167 6.59 11.80 -10.57
C GLU A 167 6.13 11.67 -9.11
N ALA A 168 6.38 10.55 -8.44
CA ALA A 168 5.96 10.36 -7.05
C ALA A 168 6.61 11.39 -6.10
N ILE A 169 7.92 11.63 -6.25
CA ILE A 169 8.66 12.65 -5.49
C ILE A 169 8.14 14.05 -5.81
N ARG A 170 7.94 14.38 -7.09
CA ARG A 170 7.40 15.68 -7.53
C ARG A 170 6.02 15.91 -6.88
N PHE A 171 5.15 14.91 -6.91
CA PHE A 171 3.82 15.00 -6.34
C PHE A 171 3.88 15.25 -4.82
N ALA A 172 4.69 14.48 -4.09
CA ALA A 172 4.85 14.66 -2.64
C ALA A 172 5.43 16.05 -2.28
N GLN A 173 6.39 16.55 -3.06
CA GLN A 173 6.96 17.89 -2.90
C GLN A 173 5.92 18.99 -3.14
N GLU A 174 5.11 18.86 -4.20
CA GLU A 174 4.06 19.81 -4.51
C GLU A 174 2.94 19.77 -3.47
N VAL A 175 2.52 18.60 -2.98
CA VAL A 175 1.59 18.51 -1.85
C VAL A 175 2.14 19.26 -0.63
N GLY A 176 3.44 19.11 -0.34
CA GLY A 176 4.14 19.94 0.64
C GLY A 176 3.77 19.65 2.10
N SER A 177 3.37 18.41 2.40
CA SER A 177 3.07 17.93 3.76
C SER A 177 4.14 16.94 4.23
N LEU A 178 4.50 16.98 5.51
CA LEU A 178 5.39 15.99 6.11
C LEU A 178 4.72 14.61 6.27
N ASN A 179 3.39 14.57 6.33
CA ASN A 179 2.61 13.35 6.40
C ASN A 179 2.32 12.77 5.00
N GLY A 180 2.46 13.57 3.94
CA GLY A 180 2.40 13.11 2.55
C GLY A 180 3.67 12.37 2.16
N LYS A 181 3.58 11.07 1.89
CA LYS A 181 4.73 10.21 1.59
C LYS A 181 4.52 9.39 0.33
N VAL A 182 5.60 8.95 -0.29
CA VAL A 182 5.58 8.03 -1.42
C VAL A 182 5.45 6.60 -0.91
N LEU A 183 4.63 5.82 -1.60
CA LEU A 183 4.62 4.36 -1.54
C LEU A 183 5.22 3.84 -2.85
N LEU A 184 6.22 2.97 -2.74
CA LEU A 184 6.78 2.24 -3.88
C LEU A 184 6.42 0.76 -3.75
N ASP A 185 6.09 0.12 -4.88
CA ASP A 185 5.82 -1.31 -4.98
C ASP A 185 6.74 -1.94 -6.02
N THR A 186 7.41 -3.03 -5.65
CA THR A 186 8.28 -3.77 -6.55
C THR A 186 7.58 -4.32 -7.80
N PHE A 187 6.28 -4.62 -7.75
CA PHE A 187 5.52 -5.03 -8.94
C PHE A 187 5.38 -3.88 -9.95
N HIS A 188 4.99 -2.69 -9.49
CA HIS A 188 4.85 -1.51 -10.35
C HIS A 188 6.19 -1.00 -10.87
N MET A 189 7.18 -0.93 -9.98
CA MET A 189 8.54 -0.52 -10.35
C MET A 189 9.17 -1.46 -11.38
N ASN A 190 8.86 -2.76 -11.35
CA ASN A 190 9.35 -3.70 -12.36
C ASN A 190 8.86 -3.37 -13.79
N ILE A 191 7.75 -2.64 -13.92
CA ILE A 191 7.20 -2.24 -15.22
C ILE A 191 7.74 -0.88 -15.66
N GLU A 192 7.78 0.09 -14.75
CA GLU A 192 7.97 1.50 -15.11
C GLU A 192 9.38 2.03 -14.84
N GLU A 193 10.14 1.43 -13.92
CA GLU A 193 11.46 1.93 -13.55
C GLU A 193 12.58 1.37 -14.42
N ASP A 194 13.50 2.25 -14.82
CA ASP A 194 14.75 1.82 -15.47
C ASP A 194 15.64 1.00 -14.51
N ASP A 195 15.68 1.42 -13.23
CA ASP A 195 16.44 0.77 -12.16
C ASP A 195 15.73 0.97 -10.82
N MET A 196 15.19 -0.14 -10.29
CA MET A 196 14.43 -0.16 -9.04
C MET A 196 15.23 0.30 -7.82
N ALA A 197 16.52 -0.06 -7.73
CA ALA A 197 17.35 0.32 -6.59
C ALA A 197 17.67 1.81 -6.61
N ARG A 198 17.95 2.35 -7.81
CA ARG A 198 18.13 3.79 -8.01
C ARG A 198 16.87 4.58 -7.65
N ALA A 199 15.71 4.11 -8.09
CA ALA A 199 14.42 4.75 -7.77
C ALA A 199 14.17 4.81 -6.25
N ILE A 200 14.49 3.75 -5.50
CA ILE A 200 14.45 3.76 -4.02
C ILE A 200 15.43 4.79 -3.44
N LEU A 201 16.68 4.80 -3.91
CA LEU A 201 17.71 5.73 -3.44
C LEU A 201 17.32 7.20 -3.67
N GLU A 202 16.78 7.52 -4.85
CA GLU A 202 16.36 8.88 -5.22
C GLU A 202 15.07 9.30 -4.48
N THR A 203 14.16 8.37 -4.18
CA THR A 203 12.98 8.64 -3.34
C THR A 203 13.38 9.01 -1.92
N GLY A 204 14.35 8.32 -1.34
CA GLY A 204 14.98 8.70 -0.07
C GLY A 204 13.98 8.97 1.06
N ALA A 205 14.05 10.17 1.65
CA ALA A 205 13.21 10.58 2.79
C ALA A 205 11.72 10.77 2.46
N TRP A 206 11.35 10.75 1.17
CA TRP A 206 9.94 10.77 0.75
C TRP A 206 9.28 9.40 0.90
N LEU A 207 10.04 8.31 0.96
CA LEU A 207 9.49 6.97 1.12
C LEU A 207 8.87 6.80 2.51
N GLY A 208 7.56 6.50 2.55
CA GLY A 208 6.82 6.26 3.80
C GLY A 208 6.17 4.89 3.87
N HIS A 209 5.99 4.22 2.73
CA HIS A 209 5.55 2.83 2.67
C HIS A 209 6.23 2.07 1.53
N PHE A 210 6.31 0.75 1.64
CA PHE A 210 6.94 -0.10 0.63
C PHE A 210 6.19 -1.43 0.52
N HIS A 211 5.73 -1.73 -0.68
CA HIS A 211 5.12 -3.01 -1.03
C HIS A 211 6.14 -3.93 -1.69
N VAL A 212 6.04 -5.23 -1.39
CA VAL A 212 6.88 -6.26 -1.99
C VAL A 212 6.04 -7.38 -2.60
N GLY A 213 6.26 -7.63 -3.88
CA GLY A 213 5.69 -8.72 -4.66
C GLY A 213 6.55 -9.01 -5.88
N GLU A 214 6.62 -10.26 -6.31
CA GLU A 214 7.31 -10.62 -7.55
C GLU A 214 6.64 -9.95 -8.76
N ASN A 215 7.33 -9.93 -9.90
CA ASN A 215 6.87 -9.30 -11.15
C ASN A 215 5.51 -9.81 -11.67
N ASN A 216 5.04 -10.95 -11.16
CA ASN A 216 3.76 -11.56 -11.47
C ASN A 216 2.88 -11.76 -10.22
N ARG A 217 3.06 -10.92 -9.20
CA ARG A 217 2.32 -10.92 -7.92
C ARG A 217 2.48 -12.19 -7.08
N ARG A 218 3.48 -13.06 -7.37
CA ARG A 218 3.85 -14.15 -6.44
C ARG A 218 4.47 -13.59 -5.16
N PRO A 219 4.45 -14.35 -4.06
CA PRO A 219 5.18 -13.99 -2.85
C PRO A 219 6.67 -13.74 -3.13
N PRO A 220 7.30 -12.75 -2.45
CA PRO A 220 8.72 -12.43 -2.62
C PRO A 220 9.65 -13.64 -2.48
N GLY A 221 10.62 -13.75 -3.38
CA GLY A 221 11.65 -14.80 -3.35
C GLY A 221 11.31 -16.07 -4.13
N MET A 222 10.15 -16.12 -4.79
CA MET A 222 9.76 -17.23 -5.67
C MET A 222 10.17 -17.02 -7.15
N GLY A 223 10.64 -15.82 -7.49
CA GLY A 223 11.09 -15.46 -8.84
C GLY A 223 12.58 -15.13 -8.90
N ASN A 224 13.04 -14.80 -10.11
CA ASN A 224 14.40 -14.30 -10.36
C ASN A 224 14.39 -12.99 -11.15
N ALA A 225 13.21 -12.38 -11.35
CA ALA A 225 13.08 -11.14 -12.10
C ALA A 225 13.53 -9.92 -11.27
N ILE A 226 13.26 -9.95 -9.97
CA ILE A 226 13.58 -8.87 -9.05
C ILE A 226 14.91 -9.16 -8.35
N ASN A 227 15.84 -8.21 -8.41
CA ASN A 227 17.08 -8.29 -7.64
C ASN A 227 16.83 -7.78 -6.21
N TRP A 228 16.35 -8.70 -5.36
CA TRP A 228 16.02 -8.41 -3.96
C TRP A 228 17.21 -7.88 -3.14
N ASP A 229 18.43 -8.34 -3.42
CA ASP A 229 19.63 -7.87 -2.71
C ASP A 229 19.83 -6.36 -2.94
N ASN A 230 19.67 -5.90 -4.19
CA ASN A 230 19.75 -4.48 -4.52
C ASN A 230 18.60 -3.66 -3.90
N VAL A 231 17.37 -4.19 -3.92
CA VAL A 231 16.18 -3.54 -3.32
C VAL A 231 16.39 -3.30 -1.82
N PHE A 232 16.69 -4.36 -1.06
CA PHE A 232 16.87 -4.25 0.39
C PHE A 232 18.14 -3.49 0.77
N LYS A 233 19.20 -3.53 -0.05
CA LYS A 233 20.36 -2.67 0.12
C LYS A 233 20.02 -1.19 -0.06
N ALA A 234 19.19 -0.84 -1.05
CA ALA A 234 18.75 0.52 -1.28
C ALA A 234 17.90 1.04 -0.11
N LEU A 235 16.91 0.25 0.35
CA LEU A 235 16.10 0.56 1.54
C LEU A 235 16.97 0.78 2.78
N HIS A 236 17.97 -0.09 2.99
CA HIS A 236 18.92 0.08 4.08
C HIS A 236 19.75 1.36 3.94
N THR A 237 20.21 1.67 2.73
CA THR A 237 21.08 2.82 2.43
C THR A 237 20.37 4.15 2.72
N ILE A 238 19.07 4.26 2.39
CA ILE A 238 18.27 5.44 2.72
C ILE A 238 17.80 5.46 4.18
N GLY A 239 18.09 4.41 4.95
CA GLY A 239 17.70 4.29 6.35
C GLY A 239 16.20 4.11 6.56
N TYR A 240 15.49 3.52 5.58
CA TYR A 240 14.05 3.32 5.66
C TYR A 240 13.68 2.44 6.87
N ASP A 241 12.77 2.92 7.72
CA ASP A 241 12.33 2.25 8.96
C ASP A 241 10.81 2.00 9.02
N GLY A 242 10.08 2.37 7.96
CA GLY A 242 8.64 2.15 7.82
C GLY A 242 8.24 0.70 7.51
N TRP A 243 6.94 0.48 7.27
CA TRP A 243 6.38 -0.83 6.97
C TRP A 243 6.84 -1.37 5.61
N ILE A 244 7.14 -2.67 5.57
CA ILE A 244 7.34 -3.44 4.35
C ILE A 244 6.22 -4.47 4.28
N VAL A 245 5.23 -4.25 3.41
CA VAL A 245 4.04 -5.10 3.30
C VAL A 245 4.15 -5.96 2.06
N MET A 246 3.96 -7.27 2.21
CA MET A 246 3.89 -8.16 1.06
C MET A 246 2.52 -8.04 0.42
N GLU A 247 2.48 -7.82 -0.90
CA GLU A 247 1.23 -7.69 -1.66
C GLU A 247 1.07 -8.76 -2.78
N PRO A 248 1.19 -10.06 -2.47
CA PRO A 248 0.98 -11.10 -3.46
C PRO A 248 -0.51 -11.38 -3.73
N TYR A 249 -0.82 -11.66 -5.00
CA TYR A 249 -2.14 -12.10 -5.46
C TYR A 249 -1.95 -13.28 -6.41
N VAL A 250 -2.39 -14.46 -5.99
CA VAL A 250 -2.13 -15.72 -6.71
C VAL A 250 -3.39 -16.53 -7.02
N MET A 251 -4.53 -16.13 -6.45
CA MET A 251 -5.80 -16.83 -6.61
C MET A 251 -6.64 -16.20 -7.72
N PRO A 252 -7.08 -16.97 -8.72
CA PRO A 252 -8.09 -16.51 -9.66
C PRO A 252 -9.49 -16.50 -9.01
N GLY A 253 -10.40 -15.68 -9.56
CA GLY A 253 -11.79 -15.62 -9.15
C GLY A 253 -12.07 -14.66 -7.98
N GLY A 254 -13.37 -14.47 -7.71
CA GLY A 254 -13.85 -13.41 -6.82
C GLY A 254 -13.57 -12.01 -7.35
N GLN A 255 -13.98 -11.00 -6.60
CA GLN A 255 -13.76 -9.60 -6.96
C GLN A 255 -12.26 -9.25 -6.95
N VAL A 256 -11.49 -9.76 -5.97
CA VAL A 256 -10.04 -9.53 -5.87
C VAL A 256 -9.32 -10.04 -7.12
N GLY A 257 -9.53 -11.30 -7.49
CA GLY A 257 -8.85 -11.91 -8.64
C GLY A 257 -9.23 -11.24 -9.96
N LYS A 258 -10.47 -10.77 -10.10
CA LYS A 258 -10.93 -10.01 -11.27
C LYS A 258 -10.23 -8.66 -11.37
N ASP A 259 -10.20 -7.91 -10.28
CA ASP A 259 -9.69 -6.55 -10.23
C ASP A 259 -8.17 -6.51 -10.40
N ILE A 260 -7.45 -7.44 -9.76
CA ILE A 260 -5.98 -7.56 -9.91
C ILE A 260 -5.58 -8.21 -11.25
N GLY A 261 -6.52 -8.81 -11.99
CA GLY A 261 -6.24 -9.42 -13.30
C GLY A 261 -5.60 -10.82 -13.22
N ILE A 262 -5.95 -11.60 -12.21
CA ILE A 262 -5.47 -12.99 -12.03
C ILE A 262 -6.34 -13.95 -12.85
N PHE A 263 -5.98 -14.10 -14.14
CA PHE A 263 -6.74 -14.92 -15.11
C PHE A 263 -6.21 -16.34 -15.32
N ARG A 264 -5.28 -16.79 -14.50
CA ARG A 264 -4.70 -18.13 -14.56
C ARG A 264 -4.29 -18.59 -13.19
N GLU A 265 -4.12 -19.89 -13.03
CA GLU A 265 -3.45 -20.46 -11.86
C GLU A 265 -1.98 -19.99 -11.85
N ILE A 266 -1.60 -19.25 -10.80
CA ILE A 266 -0.24 -18.71 -10.66
C ILE A 266 0.69 -19.69 -9.95
N LEU A 267 0.19 -20.41 -8.95
CA LEU A 267 0.92 -21.42 -8.20
C LEU A 267 0.08 -22.71 -8.17
N PRO A 268 0.61 -23.84 -8.66
CA PRO A 268 -0.04 -25.14 -8.47
C PRO A 268 0.04 -25.56 -7.00
N ASP A 269 -0.94 -26.34 -6.54
CA ASP A 269 -0.97 -26.94 -5.19
C ASP A 269 -0.84 -25.92 -4.04
N LEU A 270 -1.51 -24.78 -4.21
CA LEU A 270 -1.39 -23.61 -3.35
C LEU A 270 -1.73 -23.87 -1.88
N ASN A 271 -0.73 -23.78 -1.00
CA ASN A 271 -0.93 -23.63 0.44
C ASN A 271 -0.53 -22.22 0.88
N LEU A 272 -1.50 -21.31 0.91
CA LEU A 272 -1.30 -19.90 1.22
C LEU A 272 -0.49 -19.68 2.51
N ASP A 273 -0.75 -20.42 3.58
CA ASP A 273 -0.05 -20.20 4.86
C ASP A 273 1.43 -20.60 4.80
N SER A 274 1.72 -21.72 4.14
CA SER A 274 3.09 -22.14 3.90
C SER A 274 3.84 -21.14 3.03
N GLU A 275 3.20 -20.63 1.97
CA GLU A 275 3.80 -19.65 1.07
C GLU A 275 4.03 -18.29 1.75
N ALA A 276 3.04 -17.79 2.50
CA ALA A 276 3.20 -16.55 3.27
C ALA A 276 4.31 -16.67 4.31
N LYS A 277 4.41 -17.81 5.02
CA LYS A 277 5.45 -18.04 6.02
C LYS A 277 6.85 -18.12 5.38
N ALA A 278 6.96 -18.76 4.23
CA ALA A 278 8.22 -18.82 3.47
C ALA A 278 8.65 -17.43 3.01
N ALA A 279 7.72 -16.65 2.44
CA ALA A 279 7.97 -15.29 1.98
C ALA A 279 8.34 -14.33 3.14
N LEU A 280 7.66 -14.43 4.28
CA LEU A 280 8.03 -13.69 5.50
C LEU A 280 9.46 -14.01 5.93
N GLY A 281 9.84 -15.29 5.92
CA GLY A 281 11.20 -15.73 6.23
C GLY A 281 12.22 -15.16 5.23
N PHE A 282 11.88 -15.13 3.95
CA PHE A 282 12.69 -14.53 2.90
C PHE A 282 12.89 -13.02 3.11
N VAL A 283 11.80 -12.25 3.28
CA VAL A 283 11.85 -10.80 3.50
C VAL A 283 12.68 -10.46 4.74
N ARG A 284 12.45 -11.15 5.88
CA ARG A 284 13.25 -10.95 7.10
C ARG A 284 14.73 -11.29 6.90
N LYS A 285 15.04 -12.33 6.13
CA LYS A 285 16.43 -12.68 5.79
C LYS A 285 17.09 -11.56 4.98
N GLU A 286 16.43 -11.05 3.94
CA GLU A 286 16.97 -9.98 3.09
C GLU A 286 17.16 -8.68 3.87
N MET A 287 16.20 -8.29 4.71
CA MET A 287 16.33 -7.13 5.61
C MET A 287 17.53 -7.25 6.55
N ASN A 288 17.78 -8.44 7.09
CA ASN A 288 18.84 -8.67 8.07
C ASN A 288 20.25 -8.73 7.47
N LYS A 289 20.40 -8.98 6.16
CA LYS A 289 21.71 -9.00 5.47
C LYS A 289 22.51 -7.72 5.73
N PHE A 290 21.83 -6.58 5.76
CA PHE A 290 22.46 -5.26 5.88
C PHE A 290 22.40 -4.71 7.31
N ALA A 291 21.62 -5.31 8.21
CA ALA A 291 21.51 -4.86 9.61
C ALA A 291 22.82 -5.08 10.42
N ALA A 292 23.61 -6.10 10.09
CA ALA A 292 24.87 -6.42 10.77
C ALA A 292 25.99 -5.39 10.54
N ALA A 293 25.93 -4.61 9.46
CA ALA A 293 26.96 -3.62 9.12
C ALA A 293 26.92 -2.35 10.01
N LYS A 294 25.87 -2.16 10.83
CA LYS A 294 25.75 -1.03 11.76
C LYS A 294 26.54 -1.19 13.07
N GLN A 295 27.00 -2.40 13.41
CA GLN A 295 27.65 -2.64 14.72
C GLN A 295 29.16 -2.39 14.74
N ASP A 296 29.82 -2.33 13.58
CA ASP A 296 31.28 -2.11 13.50
C ASP A 296 31.69 -0.65 13.20
N GLY A 297 30.71 0.27 13.19
CA GLY A 297 30.92 1.70 12.92
C GLY A 297 30.61 2.58 14.13
N LYS A 298 31.30 2.35 15.25
CA LYS A 298 31.42 3.31 16.36
C LYS A 298 32.88 3.70 16.55
#